data_AF-A0A968MYV4-F1
#
_entry.id   AF-A0A968MYV4-F1
#
_cell.length_a   1.000
_cell.length_b   1.000
_cell.length_c   1.000
_cell.angle_alpha   90.00
_cell.angle_beta   90.00
_cell.angle_gamma   90.00
#
_symmetry.space_group_name_H-M   'P 1'
#
loop_
_entity.id
_entity.type
_entity.pdbx_description
1 polymer ?
#
loop_
_entity_poly.entity_id
_entity_poly.type
_entity_poly.pdbx_seq_one_letter_code
_entity_poly.pdbx_strand_id
1 'polypeptide(L)'
;MLAAIPGIKDLAMTTNGILLDKMAQPLKDAGLKRVNISLDTIDPVKYSTITRGGDIQAVFRGIEAARVAGLSPVKINCVLFSGSDRTDADRVKEFCRSQGLEIRFIRQMNLITGEFSVVEGGEGGNCRQCNRIRLTANGMVKPCLFDEQEFPVRELGARQAILNAIAHKPLKGCTNRQGSFYNIGG
;
A
#
# COMPACT_ATOMS: atom_id res chain seq x y z
N MET A 1 22.09 2.00 -0.97
CA MET A 1 20.95 1.73 -0.07
C MET A 1 20.03 2.92 -0.07
N LEU A 2 18.71 2.74 -0.27
CA LEU A 2 17.75 3.86 -0.32
C LEU A 2 17.71 4.66 0.99
N ALA A 3 17.75 3.98 2.13
CA ALA A 3 17.69 4.60 3.45
C ALA A 3 18.87 5.56 3.75
N ALA A 4 19.98 5.44 3.02
CA ALA A 4 21.16 6.29 3.18
C ALA A 4 21.10 7.58 2.34
N ILE A 5 20.08 7.74 1.47
CA ILE A 5 19.96 8.92 0.63
C ILE A 5 19.59 10.14 1.49
N PRO A 6 20.36 11.24 1.45
CA PRO A 6 20.04 12.45 2.20
C PRO A 6 18.63 12.96 1.92
N GLY A 7 17.90 13.32 2.98
CA GLY A 7 16.51 13.79 2.89
C GLY A 7 15.46 12.69 3.02
N ILE A 8 15.80 11.40 2.83
CA ILE A 8 14.89 10.29 3.11
C ILE A 8 14.83 10.08 4.62
N LYS A 9 13.80 10.66 5.26
CA LYS A 9 13.55 10.52 6.69
C LYS A 9 12.74 9.29 7.04
N ASP A 10 12.08 8.70 6.06
CA ASP A 10 11.12 7.65 6.29
C ASP A 10 11.06 6.66 5.11
N LEU A 11 11.05 5.37 5.43
CA LEU A 11 11.05 4.29 4.45
C LEU A 11 10.11 3.18 4.93
N ALA A 12 9.07 2.94 4.14
CA ALA A 12 8.03 1.97 4.41
C ALA A 12 7.74 1.13 3.17
N MET A 13 7.26 -0.10 3.38
CA MET A 13 6.90 -1.02 2.31
C MET A 13 5.49 -1.55 2.53
N THR A 14 4.70 -1.68 1.47
CA THR A 14 3.43 -2.42 1.50
C THR A 14 3.64 -3.81 0.92
N THR A 15 3.11 -4.85 1.56
CA THR A 15 3.27 -6.25 1.15
C THR A 15 2.03 -7.07 1.56
N ASN A 16 1.84 -8.26 1.00
CA ASN A 16 0.88 -9.25 1.52
C ASN A 16 1.42 -10.03 2.74
N GLY A 17 2.71 -9.86 3.06
CA GLY A 17 3.33 -10.36 4.30
C GLY A 17 3.85 -11.79 4.26
N ILE A 18 3.53 -12.60 3.23
CA ILE A 18 3.82 -14.05 3.23
C ILE A 18 5.31 -14.41 3.21
N LEU A 19 6.19 -13.49 2.82
CA LEU A 19 7.66 -13.66 2.79
C LEU A 19 8.38 -12.92 3.92
N LEU A 20 7.65 -12.25 4.82
CA LEU A 20 8.28 -11.46 5.88
C LEU A 20 8.98 -12.32 6.93
N ASP A 21 8.58 -13.58 7.09
CA ASP A 21 9.27 -14.55 7.96
C ASP A 21 10.77 -14.68 7.61
N LYS A 22 11.11 -14.60 6.32
CA LYS A 22 12.48 -14.64 5.79
C LYS A 22 13.07 -13.26 5.57
N MET A 23 12.24 -12.28 5.19
CA MET A 23 12.70 -10.99 4.68
C MET A 23 12.71 -9.87 5.73
N ALA A 24 12.03 -10.00 6.86
CA ALA A 24 11.88 -8.90 7.83
C ALA A 24 13.24 -8.39 8.33
N GLN A 25 14.13 -9.27 8.77
CA GLN A 25 15.44 -8.87 9.28
C GLN A 25 16.34 -8.27 8.19
N PRO A 26 16.55 -8.91 7.01
CA PRO A 26 17.31 -8.28 5.92
C PRO A 26 16.76 -6.91 5.50
N LEU A 27 15.43 -6.73 5.49
CA LEU A 27 14.82 -5.45 5.16
C LEU A 27 15.07 -4.39 6.25
N LYS A 28 14.98 -4.78 7.52
CA LYS A 28 15.32 -3.90 8.65
C LYS A 28 16.77 -3.44 8.58
N ASP A 29 17.70 -4.37 8.39
CA ASP A 29 19.13 -4.10 8.27
C ASP A 29 19.42 -3.18 7.07
N ALA A 30 18.60 -3.29 6.02
CA ALA A 30 18.66 -2.40 4.87
C ALA A 30 18.12 -0.97 5.13
N GLY A 31 17.57 -0.72 6.31
CA GLY A 31 17.04 0.56 6.75
C GLY A 31 15.53 0.74 6.56
N LEU A 32 14.78 -0.32 6.26
CA LEU A 32 13.32 -0.28 6.28
C LEU A 32 12.85 0.02 7.70
N LYS A 33 11.94 0.99 7.86
CA LYS A 33 11.46 1.40 9.19
C LYS A 33 10.20 0.68 9.61
N ARG A 34 9.25 0.54 8.68
CA ARG A 34 7.93 -0.04 8.94
C ARG A 34 7.35 -0.76 7.73
N VAL A 35 6.32 -1.56 7.98
CA VAL A 35 5.57 -2.30 6.94
C VAL A 35 4.07 -2.04 7.05
N ASN A 36 3.42 -2.03 5.90
CA ASN A 36 1.97 -2.14 5.78
C ASN A 36 1.65 -3.52 5.17
N ILE A 37 0.82 -4.31 5.83
CA ILE A 37 0.47 -5.66 5.39
C ILE A 37 -0.99 -5.67 4.93
N SER A 38 -1.24 -6.10 3.70
CA SER A 38 -2.60 -6.28 3.18
C SER A 38 -3.21 -7.56 3.74
N LEU A 39 -4.33 -7.43 4.46
CA LEU A 39 -5.06 -8.55 5.05
C LEU A 39 -6.55 -8.20 5.15
N ASP A 40 -7.36 -8.83 4.29
CA ASP A 40 -8.80 -8.51 4.17
C ASP A 40 -9.70 -9.43 4.99
N THR A 41 -9.19 -10.57 5.45
CA THR A 41 -9.90 -11.52 6.31
C THR A 41 -8.92 -12.32 7.15
N ILE A 42 -9.36 -12.77 8.33
CA ILE A 42 -8.62 -13.74 9.17
C ILE A 42 -9.15 -15.17 9.05
N ASP A 43 -10.14 -15.40 8.18
CA ASP A 43 -10.68 -16.72 7.90
C ASP A 43 -9.77 -17.46 6.90
N PRO A 44 -9.19 -18.62 7.24
CA PRO A 44 -8.25 -19.32 6.36
C PRO A 44 -8.84 -19.72 5.01
N VAL A 45 -10.11 -20.12 4.97
CA VAL A 45 -10.78 -20.58 3.74
C VAL A 45 -11.06 -19.39 2.83
N LYS A 46 -11.60 -18.30 3.39
CA LYS A 46 -11.81 -17.07 2.61
C LYS A 46 -10.48 -16.47 2.15
N TYR A 47 -9.48 -16.43 3.02
CA TYR A 47 -8.15 -15.91 2.67
C TYR A 47 -7.57 -16.68 1.49
N SER A 48 -7.57 -18.02 1.56
CA SER A 48 -7.12 -18.88 0.47
C SER A 48 -7.89 -18.62 -0.82
N THR A 49 -9.22 -18.46 -0.74
CA THR A 49 -10.07 -18.14 -1.91
C THR A 49 -9.71 -16.80 -2.54
N ILE A 50 -9.59 -15.73 -1.73
CA ILE A 50 -9.28 -14.36 -2.20
C ILE A 50 -7.88 -14.29 -2.81
N THR A 51 -6.91 -14.96 -2.19
CA THR A 51 -5.50 -14.93 -2.58
C THR A 51 -5.11 -16.02 -3.59
N ARG A 52 -6.08 -16.81 -4.07
CA ARG A 52 -5.88 -17.90 -5.04
C ARG A 52 -4.94 -19.01 -4.53
N GLY A 53 -5.16 -19.46 -3.31
CA GLY A 53 -4.44 -20.56 -2.66
C GLY A 53 -3.43 -20.15 -1.59
N GLY A 54 -3.47 -18.90 -1.11
CA GLY A 54 -2.52 -18.42 -0.09
C GLY A 54 -2.74 -19.04 1.29
N ASP A 55 -1.63 -19.17 2.04
CA ASP A 55 -1.62 -19.62 3.44
C ASP A 55 -1.62 -18.41 4.39
N ILE A 56 -2.70 -18.25 5.16
CA ILE A 56 -2.80 -17.18 6.14
C ILE A 56 -1.79 -17.32 7.28
N GLN A 57 -1.36 -18.54 7.60
CA GLN A 57 -0.35 -18.76 8.65
C GLN A 57 1.00 -18.15 8.25
N ALA A 58 1.32 -18.10 6.95
CA ALA A 58 2.50 -17.37 6.47
C ALA A 58 2.41 -15.87 6.76
N VAL A 59 1.23 -15.27 6.65
CA VAL A 59 1.02 -13.85 7.01
C VAL A 59 1.23 -13.64 8.51
N PHE A 60 0.67 -14.51 9.36
CA PHE A 60 0.85 -14.40 10.81
C PHE A 60 2.31 -14.55 11.23
N ARG A 61 3.04 -15.53 10.67
CA ARG A 61 4.51 -15.64 10.86
C ARG A 61 5.23 -14.38 10.38
N GLY A 62 4.81 -13.81 9.26
CA GLY A 62 5.38 -12.59 8.72
C GLY A 62 5.15 -11.35 9.59
N ILE A 63 3.95 -11.21 10.18
CA ILE A 63 3.64 -10.15 11.14
C ILE A 63 4.56 -10.24 12.35
N GLU A 64 4.71 -11.45 12.91
CA GLU A 64 5.56 -11.65 14.09
C GLU A 64 7.03 -11.38 13.77
N ALA A 65 7.53 -11.90 12.64
CA ALA A 65 8.90 -11.62 12.19
C ALA A 65 9.17 -10.12 12.00
N ALA A 66 8.20 -9.36 11.47
CA ALA A 66 8.32 -7.92 11.35
C ALA A 66 8.41 -7.22 12.71
N ARG A 67 7.61 -7.66 13.69
CA ARG A 67 7.67 -7.13 15.07
C ARG A 67 9.01 -7.44 15.74
N VAL A 68 9.48 -8.68 15.65
CA VAL A 68 10.76 -9.13 16.22
C VAL A 68 11.93 -8.37 15.60
N ALA A 69 11.92 -8.14 14.28
CA ALA A 69 12.92 -7.32 13.59
C ALA A 69 12.82 -5.82 13.96
N GLY A 70 11.81 -5.40 14.73
CA GLY A 70 11.61 -4.00 15.11
C GLY A 70 11.14 -3.11 13.95
N LEU A 71 10.46 -3.68 12.94
CA LEU A 71 9.73 -2.90 11.94
C LEU A 71 8.46 -2.36 12.60
N SER A 72 8.44 -1.06 12.90
CA SER A 72 7.39 -0.46 13.73
C SER A 72 7.01 0.94 13.23
N PRO A 73 5.70 1.28 13.21
CA PRO A 73 4.56 0.41 13.50
C PRO A 73 4.29 -0.61 12.38
N VAL A 74 3.76 -1.78 12.71
CA VAL A 74 3.17 -2.69 11.71
C VAL A 74 1.72 -2.27 11.48
N LYS A 75 1.38 -1.89 10.24
CA LYS A 75 0.02 -1.47 9.87
C LYS A 75 -0.66 -2.53 9.03
N ILE A 76 -1.93 -2.80 9.27
CA ILE A 76 -2.77 -3.67 8.46
C ILE A 76 -3.66 -2.83 7.54
N ASN A 77 -3.65 -3.15 6.25
CA ASN A 77 -4.57 -2.61 5.26
C ASN A 77 -5.67 -3.64 5.00
N CYS A 78 -6.90 -3.29 5.32
CA CYS A 78 -8.08 -4.10 5.02
C CYS A 78 -8.97 -3.35 4.01
N VAL A 79 -9.21 -3.97 2.86
CA VAL A 79 -10.07 -3.42 1.81
C VAL A 79 -11.53 -3.71 2.13
N LEU A 80 -12.36 -2.66 2.08
CA LEU A 80 -13.81 -2.76 2.20
C LEU A 80 -14.44 -2.79 0.81
N PHE A 81 -15.12 -3.88 0.48
CA PHE A 81 -15.84 -4.03 -0.77
C PHE A 81 -17.24 -3.41 -0.68
N SER A 82 -17.69 -2.77 -1.76
CA SER A 82 -19.03 -2.18 -1.80
C SER A 82 -20.10 -3.28 -1.71
N GLY A 83 -21.04 -3.13 -0.78
CA GLY A 83 -22.13 -4.09 -0.58
C GLY A 83 -21.76 -5.38 0.16
N SER A 84 -20.51 -5.54 0.62
CA SER A 84 -20.14 -6.64 1.52
C SER A 84 -20.55 -6.34 2.96
N ASP A 85 -20.82 -7.38 3.74
CA ASP A 85 -20.89 -7.24 5.19
C ASP A 85 -19.53 -6.77 5.75
N ARG A 86 -19.53 -6.13 6.93
CA ARG A 86 -18.29 -5.71 7.61
C ARG A 86 -17.72 -6.81 8.51
N THR A 87 -18.26 -8.03 8.44
CA THR A 87 -17.94 -9.13 9.35
C THR A 87 -16.44 -9.44 9.34
N ASP A 88 -15.83 -9.57 8.16
CA ASP A 88 -14.39 -9.83 8.05
C ASP A 88 -13.55 -8.63 8.53
N ALA A 89 -13.94 -7.41 8.16
CA ALA A 89 -13.25 -6.20 8.56
C ALA A 89 -13.25 -6.00 10.09
N ASP A 90 -14.37 -6.29 10.76
CA ASP A 90 -14.49 -6.19 12.21
C ASP A 90 -13.68 -7.30 12.92
N ARG A 91 -13.61 -8.52 12.34
CA ARG A 91 -12.72 -9.58 12.81
C ARG A 91 -11.24 -9.20 12.67
N VAL A 92 -10.84 -8.61 11.54
CA VAL A 92 -9.47 -8.09 11.33
C VAL A 92 -9.17 -6.96 12.32
N LYS A 93 -10.14 -6.08 12.61
CA LYS A 93 -10.02 -5.03 13.62
C LYS A 93 -9.72 -5.59 15.00
N GLU A 94 -10.48 -6.59 15.41
CA GLU A 94 -10.31 -7.24 16.71
C GLU A 94 -8.97 -7.96 16.80
N PHE A 95 -8.56 -8.64 15.72
CA PHE A 95 -7.22 -9.22 15.62
C PHE A 95 -6.14 -8.16 15.79
N CYS A 96 -6.20 -7.05 15.05
CA CYS A 96 -5.23 -5.96 15.16
C CYS A 96 -5.16 -5.39 16.59
N ARG A 97 -6.33 -5.20 17.23
CA ARG A 97 -6.43 -4.75 18.62
C ARG A 97 -5.73 -5.70 19.58
N SER A 98 -5.97 -7.02 19.45
CA SER A 98 -5.36 -8.04 20.32
C SER A 98 -3.83 -8.14 20.16
N GLN A 99 -3.32 -7.81 18.96
CA GLN A 99 -1.90 -7.88 18.63
C GLN A 99 -1.17 -6.53 18.77
N GLY A 100 -1.87 -5.43 19.10
CA GLY A 100 -1.29 -4.09 19.12
C GLY A 100 -0.80 -3.62 17.74
N LEU A 101 -1.51 -3.97 16.68
CA LEU A 101 -1.25 -3.54 15.30
C LEU A 101 -2.13 -2.33 14.97
N GLU A 102 -1.62 -1.42 14.13
CA GLU A 102 -2.45 -0.35 13.58
C GLU A 102 -3.30 -0.90 12.43
N ILE A 103 -4.57 -0.49 12.31
CA ILE A 103 -5.45 -0.91 11.21
C ILE A 103 -5.88 0.29 10.37
N ARG A 104 -5.98 0.06 9.05
CA ARG A 104 -6.53 0.99 8.07
C ARG A 104 -7.60 0.31 7.23
N PHE A 105 -8.74 0.98 7.07
CA PHE A 105 -9.76 0.54 6.14
C PHE A 105 -9.71 1.35 4.85
N ILE A 106 -9.56 0.63 3.75
CA ILE A 106 -9.47 1.21 2.40
C ILE A 106 -10.73 0.80 1.66
N ARG A 107 -11.63 1.73 1.36
CA ARG A 107 -12.76 1.39 0.47
C ARG A 107 -12.23 1.07 -0.91
N GLN A 108 -12.80 0.05 -1.55
CA GLN A 108 -12.41 -0.34 -2.89
C GLN A 108 -12.43 0.88 -3.81
N MET A 109 -11.30 1.09 -4.48
CA MET A 109 -11.12 2.17 -5.44
C MET A 109 -11.44 1.65 -6.84
N ASN A 110 -12.02 2.50 -7.66
CA ASN A 110 -12.25 2.22 -9.08
C ASN A 110 -11.60 3.32 -9.91
N LEU A 111 -10.44 3.00 -10.50
CA LEU A 111 -9.65 3.93 -11.29
C LEU A 111 -10.39 4.41 -12.55
N ILE A 112 -11.22 3.54 -13.14
CA ILE A 112 -11.93 3.83 -14.39
C ILE A 112 -13.05 4.85 -14.15
N THR A 113 -13.81 4.68 -13.06
CA THR A 113 -14.92 5.58 -12.69
C THR A 113 -14.44 6.79 -11.88
N GLY A 114 -13.24 6.72 -11.30
CA GLY A 114 -12.70 7.77 -10.42
C GLY A 114 -13.19 7.69 -8.99
N GLU A 115 -13.73 6.54 -8.57
CA GLU A 115 -14.26 6.35 -7.23
C GLU A 115 -13.12 6.02 -6.26
N PHE A 116 -13.00 6.84 -5.21
CA PHE A 116 -12.13 6.62 -4.07
C PHE A 116 -12.67 7.37 -2.85
N SER A 117 -12.24 6.96 -1.67
CA SER A 117 -12.57 7.64 -0.42
C SER A 117 -11.32 7.94 0.40
N VAL A 118 -11.47 8.78 1.42
CA VAL A 118 -10.45 8.91 2.47
C VAL A 118 -10.31 7.55 3.17
N VAL A 119 -9.07 7.15 3.45
CA VAL A 119 -8.73 5.92 4.16
C VAL A 119 -9.01 6.10 5.65
N GLU A 120 -9.78 5.20 6.25
CA GLU A 120 -10.02 5.22 7.70
C GLU A 120 -8.73 4.73 8.39
N GLY A 121 -8.20 5.50 9.36
CA GLY A 121 -6.91 5.21 9.98
C GLY A 121 -5.68 5.67 9.17
N GLY A 122 -5.85 6.53 8.17
CA GLY A 122 -4.74 7.11 7.42
C GLY A 122 -5.10 8.36 6.60
N GLU A 123 -4.13 8.86 5.82
CA GLU A 123 -4.29 10.08 5.02
C GLU A 123 -4.56 9.81 3.52
N GLY A 124 -4.60 8.54 3.13
CA GLY A 124 -4.87 8.12 1.75
C GLY A 124 -6.23 8.63 1.27
N GLY A 125 -6.36 8.92 -0.02
CA GLY A 125 -7.60 9.39 -0.64
C GLY A 125 -7.97 10.86 -0.37
N ASN A 126 -7.30 11.55 0.56
CA ASN A 126 -7.51 12.98 0.76
C ASN A 126 -6.68 13.81 -0.24
N CYS A 127 -7.30 14.27 -1.33
CA CYS A 127 -6.61 15.02 -2.38
C CYS A 127 -6.07 16.38 -1.90
N ARG A 128 -6.76 17.05 -0.97
CA ARG A 128 -6.39 18.41 -0.50
C ARG A 128 -5.02 18.45 0.19
N GLN A 129 -4.57 17.34 0.75
CA GLN A 129 -3.27 17.19 1.42
C GLN A 129 -2.32 16.23 0.69
N CYS A 130 -2.69 15.75 -0.49
CA CYS A 130 -1.95 14.71 -1.18
C CYS A 130 -0.65 15.27 -1.79
N ASN A 131 0.49 14.81 -1.29
CA ASN A 131 1.83 15.12 -1.80
C ASN A 131 2.50 13.93 -2.52
N ARG A 132 1.72 12.91 -2.90
CA ARG A 132 2.23 11.66 -3.46
C ARG A 132 2.44 11.76 -4.98
N ILE A 133 3.63 11.41 -5.45
CA ILE A 133 3.91 11.03 -6.84
C ILE A 133 4.30 9.55 -6.88
N ARG A 134 4.23 8.91 -8.05
CA ARG A 134 4.50 7.47 -8.17
C ARG A 134 5.55 7.22 -9.24
N LEU A 135 6.46 6.29 -8.97
CA LEU A 135 7.31 5.68 -9.99
C LEU A 135 6.78 4.27 -10.24
N THR A 136 6.45 3.96 -11.49
CA THR A 136 5.96 2.64 -11.90
C THR A 136 7.13 1.69 -12.19
N ALA A 137 6.86 0.39 -12.20
CA ALA A 137 7.88 -0.63 -12.48
C ALA A 137 8.46 -0.55 -13.91
N ASN A 138 7.70 -0.04 -14.87
CA ASN A 138 8.17 0.23 -16.24
C ASN A 138 8.92 1.58 -16.37
N GLY A 139 9.19 2.28 -15.27
CA GLY A 139 10.03 3.48 -15.27
C GLY A 139 9.32 4.78 -15.64
N MET A 140 8.02 4.87 -15.35
CA MET A 140 7.21 6.07 -15.59
C MET A 140 6.92 6.79 -14.27
N VAL A 141 7.05 8.12 -14.25
CA VAL A 141 6.61 8.94 -13.11
C VAL A 141 5.19 9.41 -13.35
N LYS A 142 4.30 9.16 -12.38
CA LYS A 142 2.90 9.62 -12.40
C LYS A 142 2.66 10.73 -11.37
N PRO A 143 1.92 11.78 -11.73
CA PRO A 143 1.49 12.85 -10.80
C PRO A 143 0.46 12.37 -9.77
N CYS A 144 -0.37 11.40 -10.15
CA CYS A 144 -1.46 10.85 -9.35
C CYS A 144 -1.70 9.37 -9.72
N LEU A 145 -2.38 8.63 -8.84
CA LEU A 145 -2.87 7.29 -9.16
C LEU A 145 -4.03 7.34 -10.17
N PHE A 146 -4.88 8.36 -10.03
CA PHE A 146 -6.08 8.64 -10.84
C PHE A 146 -5.79 9.73 -11.87
N ASP A 147 -4.72 9.55 -12.62
CA ASP A 147 -4.34 10.38 -13.75
C ASP A 147 -3.64 9.50 -14.78
N GLU A 148 -3.94 9.72 -16.05
CA GLU A 148 -3.35 9.01 -17.18
C GLU A 148 -2.00 9.57 -17.59
N GLN A 149 -1.65 10.79 -17.16
CA GLN A 149 -0.36 11.38 -17.46
C GLN A 149 0.79 10.55 -16.86
N GLU A 150 1.81 10.31 -17.67
CA GLU A 150 3.01 9.56 -17.31
C GLU A 150 4.24 10.21 -17.94
N PHE A 151 5.35 10.26 -17.21
CA PHE A 151 6.59 10.88 -17.66
C PHE A 151 7.74 9.86 -17.65
N PRO A 152 8.31 9.49 -18.81
CA PRO A 152 9.31 8.43 -18.89
C PRO A 152 10.67 8.86 -18.31
N VAL A 153 11.15 8.12 -17.30
CA VAL A 153 12.46 8.40 -16.67
C VAL A 153 13.62 8.15 -17.64
N ARG A 154 13.50 7.16 -18.53
CA ARG A 154 14.58 6.78 -19.47
C ARG A 154 14.89 7.87 -20.50
N GLU A 155 13.87 8.62 -20.91
CA GLU A 155 14.00 9.67 -21.93
C GLU A 155 14.28 11.03 -21.31
N LEU A 156 13.58 11.37 -20.23
CA LEU A 156 13.66 12.70 -19.61
C LEU A 156 14.75 12.80 -18.53
N GLY A 157 15.20 11.65 -18.02
CA GLY A 157 15.95 11.59 -16.77
C GLY A 157 15.07 11.76 -15.53
N ALA A 158 15.53 11.23 -14.39
CA ALA A 158 14.73 11.18 -13.16
C ALA A 158 14.29 12.57 -12.67
N ARG A 159 15.18 13.57 -12.73
CA ARG A 159 14.89 14.93 -12.25
C ARG A 159 13.75 15.58 -13.04
N GLN A 160 13.83 15.56 -14.37
CA GLN A 160 12.83 16.21 -15.21
C GLN A 160 11.50 15.47 -15.17
N ALA A 161 11.51 14.14 -15.16
CA ALA A 161 10.28 13.34 -15.01
C ALA A 161 9.54 13.67 -13.70
N ILE A 162 10.27 13.83 -12.59
CA ILE A 162 9.69 14.25 -11.30
C ILE A 162 9.14 15.68 -11.36
N LEU A 163 9.89 16.63 -11.91
CA LEU A 163 9.42 18.01 -12.04
C LEU A 163 8.15 18.12 -12.89
N ASN A 164 8.09 17.37 -13.99
CA ASN A 164 6.89 17.30 -14.82
C ASN A 164 5.70 16.73 -14.04
N ALA A 165 5.89 15.65 -13.28
CA ALA A 165 4.83 15.07 -12.45
C ALA A 165 4.35 16.02 -11.34
N ILE A 166 5.23 16.86 -10.78
CA ILE A 166 4.83 17.88 -9.80
C ILE A 166 4.00 18.98 -10.49
N ALA A 167 4.47 19.48 -11.64
CA ALA A 167 3.79 20.54 -12.38
C ALA A 167 2.40 20.13 -12.90
N HIS A 168 2.22 18.85 -13.23
CA HIS A 168 0.96 18.30 -13.74
C HIS A 168 0.13 17.61 -12.66
N LYS A 169 0.43 17.84 -11.37
CA LYS A 169 -0.34 17.24 -10.28
C LYS A 169 -1.78 17.77 -10.28
N PRO A 170 -2.80 16.93 -10.48
CA PRO A 170 -4.17 17.41 -10.53
C PRO A 170 -4.66 17.82 -9.14
N LEU A 171 -5.58 18.78 -9.09
CA LEU A 171 -6.22 19.23 -7.84
C LEU A 171 -6.96 18.09 -7.12
N LYS A 172 -7.51 17.14 -7.89
CA LYS A 172 -8.18 15.94 -7.42
C LYS A 172 -7.94 14.82 -8.42
N GLY A 173 -7.81 13.58 -7.94
CA GLY A 173 -7.84 12.41 -8.82
C GLY A 173 -9.13 12.39 -9.65
N CYS A 174 -9.00 12.12 -10.94
CA CYS A 174 -10.11 12.00 -11.87
C CYS A 174 -10.32 10.53 -12.20
N THR A 175 -9.84 10.09 -13.35
CA THR A 175 -9.92 8.70 -13.80
C THR A 175 -8.56 8.26 -14.31
N ASN A 176 -8.35 6.96 -14.37
CA ASN A 176 -7.19 6.36 -15.01
C ASN A 176 -7.62 5.03 -15.66
N ARG A 177 -7.50 4.95 -16.97
CA ARG A 177 -7.77 3.74 -17.77
C ARG A 177 -6.50 3.03 -18.22
N GLN A 178 -5.33 3.59 -17.88
CA GLN A 178 -4.02 3.10 -18.26
C GLN A 178 -3.34 2.38 -17.09
N GLY A 179 -2.81 1.19 -17.35
CA GLY A 179 -2.19 0.34 -16.34
C GLY A 179 -3.23 -0.37 -15.46
N SER A 180 -3.41 -1.67 -15.68
CA SER A 180 -4.31 -2.50 -14.88
C SER A 180 -3.75 -2.66 -13.46
N PHE A 181 -4.32 -1.95 -12.48
CA PHE A 181 -4.10 -2.30 -11.07
C PHE A 181 -5.06 -3.43 -10.71
N TYR A 182 -4.53 -4.62 -10.49
CA TYR A 182 -5.31 -5.72 -9.95
C TYR A 182 -5.57 -5.47 -8.46
N ASN A 183 -6.77 -4.98 -8.13
CA ASN A 183 -7.49 -5.12 -6.86
C ASN A 183 -6.66 -5.33 -5.57
N ILE A 184 -5.65 -4.50 -5.29
CA ILE A 184 -5.02 -4.45 -3.97
C ILE A 184 -4.80 -2.98 -3.60
N GLY A 185 -5.35 -2.59 -2.45
CA GLY A 185 -5.50 -1.20 -2.03
C GLY A 185 -4.19 -0.41 -1.94
N GLY A 186 -4.18 0.76 -2.59
CA GLY A 186 -3.31 1.90 -2.29
C GLY A 186 -2.09 2.09 -3.18
#